data_AF-I3IKA4-F1
#
_entry.id   AF-I3IKA4-F1
#
_cell.length_a   1.000
_cell.length_b   1.000
_cell.length_c   1.000
_cell.angle_alpha   90.00
_cell.angle_beta   90.00
_cell.angle_gamma   90.00
#
_symmetry.space_group_name_H-M   'P 1'
#
loop_
_entity.id
_entity.type
_entity.pdbx_description
1 polymer ?
#
loop_
_entity_poly.entity_id
_entity_poly.type
_entity_poly.pdbx_seq_one_letter_code
_entity_poly.pdbx_strand_id
1 'polypeptide(L)'
;MSDAFDMVIREYIDFVNQQVGVYMDALAGFSGHHTRVERQTHRISRSVETKTERSGERVIVWASYEDPTQPNIIHNRIIRAKDYIAANAKGGSNEQQHAKAILVFLFTYWEDEIRPRLATSRGVLVQEVRSDVMGDLRILRNVILHAKGIMRADKHKDLQKIKDLFGIDEPIHLPYEVMHKIFILVKQDCARMLYKWLGVENASVQPEEIVDLAIQKFNSARKA
;
A
#
# COMPACT_ATOMS: atom_id res chain seq x y z
N MET A 1 -5.82 -26.91 -17.38
CA MET A 1 -6.74 -26.07 -18.18
C MET A 1 -6.16 -24.68 -18.18
N SER A 2 -5.96 -24.07 -19.35
CA SER A 2 -5.56 -22.66 -19.41
C SER A 2 -6.77 -21.80 -19.07
N ASP A 3 -6.64 -20.89 -18.10
CA ASP A 3 -7.69 -19.90 -17.83
C ASP A 3 -7.85 -18.96 -19.03
N ALA A 4 -9.05 -18.41 -19.21
CA ALA A 4 -9.28 -17.37 -20.21
C ALA A 4 -8.55 -16.09 -19.78
N PHE A 5 -7.85 -15.42 -20.72
CA PHE A 5 -7.02 -14.25 -20.44
C PHE A 5 -7.78 -13.14 -19.70
N ASP A 6 -9.03 -12.91 -20.08
CA ASP A 6 -9.87 -11.89 -19.47
C ASP A 6 -10.25 -12.22 -18.02
N MET A 7 -10.43 -13.50 -17.69
CA MET A 7 -10.64 -13.94 -16.31
C MET A 7 -9.41 -13.67 -15.43
N VAL A 8 -8.22 -13.96 -15.95
CA VAL A 8 -6.96 -13.75 -15.21
C VAL A 8 -6.73 -12.25 -14.93
N ILE A 9 -7.00 -11.37 -15.91
CA ILE A 9 -6.90 -9.92 -15.66
C ILE A 9 -7.97 -9.45 -14.67
N ARG A 10 -9.21 -9.92 -14.77
CA ARG A 10 -10.28 -9.57 -13.81
C ARG A 10 -9.91 -9.97 -12.40
N GLU A 11 -9.34 -11.16 -12.21
CA GLU A 11 -8.83 -11.61 -10.91
C GLU A 11 -7.78 -10.66 -10.34
N TYR A 12 -6.85 -10.19 -11.18
CA TYR A 12 -5.86 -9.22 -10.72
C TYR A 12 -6.48 -7.85 -10.40
N ILE A 13 -7.46 -7.39 -11.17
CA ILE A 13 -8.21 -6.15 -10.85
C ILE A 13 -8.92 -6.29 -9.51
N ASP A 14 -9.57 -7.42 -9.25
CA ASP A 14 -10.24 -7.70 -7.98
C ASP A 14 -9.24 -7.70 -6.81
N PHE A 15 -8.07 -8.31 -7.02
CA PHE A 15 -6.97 -8.26 -6.04
C PHE A 15 -6.49 -6.83 -5.78
N VAL A 16 -6.28 -6.02 -6.83
CA VAL A 16 -5.92 -4.60 -6.67
C VAL A 16 -6.98 -3.85 -5.88
N ASN A 17 -8.27 -4.08 -6.15
CA ASN A 17 -9.37 -3.47 -5.41
C ASN A 17 -9.38 -3.87 -3.93
N GLN A 18 -9.07 -5.14 -3.61
CA GLN A 18 -8.90 -5.57 -2.22
C GLN A 18 -7.75 -4.83 -1.54
N GLN A 19 -6.61 -4.64 -2.22
CA GLN A 19 -5.49 -3.88 -1.67
C GLN A 19 -5.83 -2.40 -1.46
N VAL A 20 -6.62 -1.80 -2.36
CA VAL A 20 -7.15 -0.44 -2.17
C VAL A 20 -8.01 -0.37 -0.90
N GLY A 21 -8.91 -1.35 -0.69
CA GLY A 21 -9.74 -1.42 0.52
C GLY A 21 -8.90 -1.49 1.79
N VAL A 22 -7.97 -2.44 1.87
CA VAL A 22 -7.06 -2.60 3.01
C VAL A 22 -6.25 -1.33 3.27
N TYR A 23 -5.76 -0.68 2.22
CA TYR A 23 -5.04 0.59 2.33
C TYR A 23 -5.92 1.68 2.97
N MET A 24 -7.13 1.88 2.45
CA MET A 24 -8.04 2.93 2.93
C MET A 24 -8.49 2.70 4.37
N ASP A 25 -8.81 1.45 4.72
CA ASP A 25 -9.21 1.07 6.09
C ASP A 25 -8.05 1.30 7.07
N ALA A 26 -6.82 0.96 6.67
CA ALA A 26 -5.63 1.21 7.48
C ALA A 26 -5.38 2.71 7.69
N LEU A 27 -5.52 3.55 6.66
CA LEU A 27 -5.38 5.01 6.78
C LEU A 27 -6.42 5.59 7.74
N ALA A 28 -7.66 5.14 7.64
CA ALA A 28 -8.73 5.53 8.57
C ALA A 28 -8.38 5.13 10.02
N GLY A 29 -7.84 3.92 10.21
CA GLY A 29 -7.34 3.43 11.49
C GLY A 29 -6.20 4.29 12.06
N PHE A 30 -5.21 4.64 11.25
CA PHE A 30 -4.10 5.51 11.66
C PHE A 30 -4.60 6.90 12.06
N SER A 31 -5.45 7.52 11.24
CA SER A 31 -6.04 8.83 11.53
C SER A 31 -6.87 8.83 12.83
N GLY A 32 -7.68 7.77 13.04
CA GLY A 32 -8.43 7.57 14.27
C GLY A 32 -7.52 7.42 15.49
N HIS A 33 -6.44 6.63 15.38
CA HIS A 33 -5.45 6.45 16.44
C HIS A 33 -4.68 7.73 16.76
N HIS A 34 -4.26 8.49 15.74
CA HIS A 34 -3.65 9.80 15.89
C HIS A 34 -4.54 10.70 16.73
N THR A 35 -5.78 10.93 16.27
CA THR A 35 -6.75 11.83 16.93
C THR A 35 -7.06 11.39 18.35
N ARG A 36 -7.22 10.08 18.58
CA ARG A 36 -7.53 9.53 19.91
C ARG A 36 -6.39 9.78 20.90
N VAL A 37 -5.15 9.48 20.52
CA VAL A 37 -4.00 9.62 21.42
C VAL A 37 -3.65 11.09 21.62
N GLU A 38 -3.69 11.91 20.57
CA GLU A 38 -3.45 13.36 20.65
C GLU A 38 -4.36 14.01 21.70
N ARG A 39 -5.67 13.75 21.65
CA ARG A 39 -6.65 14.25 22.64
C ARG A 39 -6.38 13.79 24.07
N GLN A 40 -5.74 12.63 24.25
CA GLN A 40 -5.45 12.04 25.55
C GLN A 40 -4.01 12.26 26.01
N THR A 41 -3.17 12.92 25.21
CA THR A 41 -1.72 12.99 25.45
C THR A 41 -1.40 13.67 26.77
N HIS A 42 -2.11 14.76 27.10
CA HIS A 42 -1.97 15.47 28.37
C HIS A 42 -2.39 14.61 29.57
N ARG A 43 -3.35 13.70 29.39
CA ARG A 43 -3.79 12.76 30.44
C ARG A 43 -2.80 11.62 30.64
N ILE A 44 -2.33 11.04 29.54
CA ILE A 44 -1.39 9.91 29.53
C ILE A 44 0.01 10.35 29.98
N SER A 45 0.39 11.59 29.66
CA SER A 45 1.69 12.17 30.01
C SER A 45 1.64 12.97 31.32
N ARG A 46 0.62 12.77 32.17
CA ARG A 46 0.62 13.33 33.51
C ARG A 46 1.25 12.32 34.46
N SER A 47 2.25 12.76 35.22
CA SER A 47 2.76 11.95 36.33
C SER A 47 1.64 11.74 37.34
N VAL A 48 1.40 10.49 37.72
CA VAL A 48 0.40 10.12 38.74
C VAL A 48 0.94 10.43 40.12
N GLU A 49 2.26 10.28 40.30
CA GLU A 49 2.93 10.52 41.56
C GLU A 49 4.36 10.98 41.30
N THR A 50 4.88 11.84 42.18
CA THR A 50 6.31 12.13 42.26
C THR A 50 6.71 11.92 43.71
N LYS A 51 7.59 10.96 43.97
CA LYS A 51 8.10 10.65 45.30
C LYS A 51 9.61 10.81 45.32
N THR A 52 10.16 11.15 46.48
CA THR A 52 11.61 11.17 46.68
C THR A 52 11.94 9.99 47.58
N GLU A 53 12.81 9.09 47.11
CA GLU A 53 13.24 7.94 47.91
C GLU A 53 14.16 8.35 49.05
N ARG A 54 14.35 7.45 50.02
CA ARG A 54 15.24 7.66 51.17
C ARG A 54 16.70 7.90 50.75
N SER A 55 17.09 7.47 49.55
CA SER A 55 18.38 7.76 48.90
C SER A 55 18.52 9.19 48.37
N GLY A 56 17.44 9.99 48.38
CA GLY A 56 17.38 11.33 47.80
C GLY A 56 17.00 11.36 46.31
N GLU A 57 16.80 10.21 45.68
CA GLU A 57 16.44 10.12 44.26
C GLU A 57 14.97 10.47 44.02
N ARG A 58 14.71 11.29 42.99
CA ARG A 58 13.37 11.69 42.60
C ARG A 58 12.77 10.67 41.63
N VAL A 59 11.76 9.94 42.07
CA VAL A 59 11.04 8.94 41.28
C VAL A 59 9.73 9.53 40.78
N ILE A 60 9.55 9.51 39.46
CA ILE A 60 8.32 9.97 38.78
C ILE A 60 7.55 8.74 38.30
N VAL A 61 6.32 8.58 38.77
CA VAL A 61 5.42 7.49 38.39
C VAL A 61 4.51 7.97 37.27
N TRP A 62 4.54 7.28 36.14
CA TRP A 62 3.70 7.54 34.98
C TRP A 62 2.50 6.58 34.97
N ALA A 63 1.34 7.05 34.56
CA ALA A 63 0.16 6.20 34.44
C ALA A 63 0.35 5.25 33.26
N SER A 64 0.45 3.95 33.52
CA SER A 64 0.17 2.93 32.51
C SER A 64 -1.32 2.59 32.58
N TYR A 65 -1.95 2.32 31.43
CA TYR A 65 -3.34 1.86 31.38
C TYR A 65 -3.49 0.45 31.97
N GLU A 66 -2.38 -0.28 32.05
CA GLU A 66 -2.25 -1.65 32.54
C GLU A 66 -1.17 -1.66 33.64
N ASP A 67 -1.35 -2.42 34.72
CA ASP A 67 -0.35 -2.57 35.77
C ASP A 67 0.77 -3.55 35.32
N PRO A 68 1.96 -3.06 34.97
CA PRO A 68 3.03 -3.88 34.42
C PRO A 68 3.58 -4.93 35.41
N THR A 69 3.15 -4.89 36.68
CA THR A 69 3.52 -5.87 37.70
C THR A 69 2.61 -7.09 37.72
N GLN A 70 1.49 -7.09 36.99
CA GLN A 70 0.63 -8.28 36.92
C GLN A 70 1.18 -9.31 35.92
N PRO A 71 1.21 -10.60 36.29
CA PRO A 71 1.83 -11.66 35.48
C PRO A 71 1.11 -11.92 34.15
N ASN A 72 -0.09 -11.38 33.96
CA ASN A 72 -0.93 -11.52 32.77
C ASN A 72 -0.86 -10.32 31.80
N ILE A 73 -0.06 -9.29 32.11
CA ILE A 73 0.08 -8.10 31.25
C ILE A 73 1.32 -8.27 30.35
N ILE A 74 1.08 -8.49 29.06
CA ILE A 74 2.12 -8.63 28.03
C ILE A 74 2.20 -7.34 27.22
N HIS A 75 3.29 -6.60 27.38
CA HIS A 75 3.55 -5.39 26.59
C HIS A 75 3.85 -5.76 25.14
N ASN A 76 2.90 -5.55 24.23
CA ASN A 76 3.11 -5.81 22.81
C ASN A 76 4.05 -4.76 22.15
N ARG A 77 3.99 -3.49 22.60
CA ARG A 77 4.86 -2.41 22.10
C ARG A 77 5.01 -1.30 23.13
N ILE A 78 6.25 -0.90 23.41
CA ILE A 78 6.57 0.29 24.20
C ILE A 78 6.94 1.43 23.24
N ILE A 79 6.23 2.55 23.32
CA ILE A 79 6.45 3.73 22.47
C ILE A 79 6.07 5.02 23.21
N ARG A 80 6.79 6.11 22.95
CA ARG A 80 6.44 7.44 23.50
C ARG A 80 5.20 7.98 22.78
N ALA A 81 4.32 8.67 23.51
CA ALA A 81 3.10 9.24 22.94
C ALA A 81 3.38 10.12 21.70
N LYS A 82 4.42 10.99 21.77
CA LYS A 82 4.84 11.83 20.65
C LYS A 82 5.23 11.03 19.38
N ASP A 83 5.93 9.91 19.57
CA ASP A 83 6.41 9.08 18.46
C ASP A 83 5.24 8.28 17.87
N TYR A 84 4.29 7.85 18.71
CA TYR A 84 3.06 7.20 18.27
C TYR A 84 2.17 8.14 17.44
N ILE A 85 2.01 9.38 17.88
CA ILE A 85 1.26 10.41 17.14
C ILE A 85 1.95 10.67 15.80
N ALA A 86 3.26 10.93 15.80
CA ALA A 86 4.01 11.16 14.56
C ALA A 86 3.94 9.96 13.59
N ALA A 87 3.98 8.73 14.11
CA ALA A 87 3.88 7.53 13.28
C ALA A 87 2.50 7.37 12.60
N ASN A 88 1.42 7.80 13.26
CA ASN A 88 0.04 7.70 12.77
C ASN A 88 -0.48 8.98 12.10
N ALA A 89 0.30 10.06 12.07
CA ALA A 89 -0.04 11.28 11.35
C ALA A 89 -0.13 11.01 9.84
N LYS A 90 -0.80 11.90 9.10
CA LYS A 90 -0.83 11.86 7.64
C LYS A 90 0.60 11.91 7.09
N GLY A 91 0.95 10.96 6.23
CA GLY A 91 2.32 10.78 5.71
C GLY A 91 3.31 10.20 6.71
N GLY A 92 2.85 9.81 7.91
CA GLY A 92 3.65 9.24 8.98
C GLY A 92 4.19 7.85 8.66
N SER A 93 5.08 7.34 9.52
CA SER A 93 5.81 6.11 9.24
C SER A 93 4.92 4.86 9.12
N ASN A 94 3.74 4.81 9.77
CA ASN A 94 2.81 3.70 9.59
C ASN A 94 2.18 3.70 8.19
N GLU A 95 1.71 4.85 7.72
CA GLU A 95 1.20 5.02 6.36
C GLU A 95 2.28 4.65 5.34
N GLN A 96 3.50 5.17 5.51
CA GLN A 96 4.62 4.92 4.59
C GLN A 96 5.03 3.44 4.54
N GLN A 97 5.08 2.75 5.68
CA GLN A 97 5.41 1.33 5.72
C GLN A 97 4.31 0.48 5.09
N HIS A 98 3.05 0.79 5.37
CA HIS A 98 1.92 0.06 4.81
C HIS A 98 1.84 0.25 3.29
N ALA A 99 1.99 1.48 2.79
CA ALA A 99 2.05 1.78 1.37
C ALA A 99 3.16 0.99 0.65
N LYS A 100 4.38 0.98 1.22
CA LYS A 100 5.52 0.21 0.67
C LYS A 100 5.23 -1.29 0.62
N ALA A 101 4.63 -1.85 1.67
CA ALA A 101 4.27 -3.26 1.72
C ALA A 101 3.26 -3.63 0.63
N ILE A 102 2.24 -2.79 0.42
CA ILE A 102 1.24 -2.99 -0.65
C ILE A 102 1.89 -2.97 -2.03
N LEU A 103 2.77 -2.01 -2.33
CA LEU A 103 3.44 -1.96 -3.64
C LEU A 103 4.28 -3.20 -3.91
N VAL A 104 5.01 -3.68 -2.90
CA VAL A 104 5.77 -4.93 -3.01
C VAL A 104 4.83 -6.09 -3.30
N PHE A 105 3.68 -6.17 -2.61
CA PHE A 105 2.72 -7.25 -2.78
C PHE A 105 2.01 -7.22 -4.14
N LEU A 106 1.57 -6.05 -4.61
CA LEU A 106 1.00 -5.85 -5.95
C LEU A 106 1.91 -6.37 -7.06
N PHE A 107 3.19 -6.00 -7.00
CA PHE A 107 4.17 -6.46 -7.99
C PHE A 107 4.45 -7.96 -7.86
N THR A 108 4.59 -8.46 -6.63
CA THR A 108 4.99 -9.86 -6.40
C THR A 108 3.88 -10.79 -6.87
N TYR A 109 2.63 -10.52 -6.53
CA TYR A 109 1.48 -11.28 -7.04
C TYR A 109 1.34 -11.17 -8.57
N TRP A 110 1.62 -10.00 -9.14
CA TRP A 110 1.67 -9.86 -10.60
C TRP A 110 2.73 -10.78 -11.24
N GLU A 111 3.97 -10.70 -10.77
CA GLU A 111 5.11 -11.38 -11.40
C GLU A 111 5.05 -12.90 -11.22
N ASP A 112 4.65 -13.35 -10.03
CA ASP A 112 4.72 -14.77 -9.67
C ASP A 112 3.46 -15.55 -10.09
N GLU A 113 2.28 -14.92 -10.05
CA GLU A 113 1.00 -15.60 -10.28
C GLU A 113 0.34 -15.17 -11.60
N ILE A 114 0.16 -13.87 -11.80
CA ILE A 114 -0.68 -13.35 -12.89
C ILE A 114 0.04 -13.42 -14.23
N ARG A 115 1.26 -12.89 -14.31
CA ARG A 115 2.03 -12.79 -15.55
C ARG A 115 2.28 -14.16 -16.21
N PRO A 116 2.63 -15.24 -15.47
CA PRO A 116 2.78 -16.57 -16.07
C PRO A 116 1.46 -17.15 -16.59
N ARG A 117 0.36 -16.93 -15.88
CA ARG A 117 -0.98 -17.36 -16.31
C ARG A 117 -1.41 -16.63 -17.59
N LEU A 118 -1.20 -15.32 -17.67
CA LEU A 118 -1.45 -14.54 -18.89
C LEU A 118 -0.63 -15.02 -20.09
N ALA A 119 0.63 -15.40 -19.87
CA ALA A 119 1.49 -15.94 -20.92
C ALA A 119 0.96 -17.28 -21.43
N THR A 120 0.57 -18.16 -20.51
CA THR A 120 -0.06 -19.45 -20.80
C THR A 120 -1.35 -19.27 -21.60
N SER A 121 -2.24 -18.36 -21.18
CA SER A 121 -3.50 -18.06 -21.89
C SER A 121 -3.30 -17.54 -23.31
N ARG A 122 -2.17 -16.89 -23.59
CA ARG A 122 -1.81 -16.39 -24.92
C ARG A 122 -0.96 -17.36 -25.74
N GLY A 123 -0.48 -18.45 -25.15
CA GLY A 123 0.48 -19.35 -25.78
C GLY A 123 1.83 -18.70 -26.10
N VAL A 124 2.26 -17.71 -25.31
CA VAL A 124 3.50 -16.95 -25.48
C VAL A 124 4.46 -17.17 -24.32
N LEU A 125 5.72 -16.74 -24.47
CA LEU A 125 6.66 -16.77 -23.36
C LEU A 125 6.34 -15.67 -22.34
N VAL A 126 6.62 -15.90 -21.05
CA VAL A 126 6.33 -14.95 -19.94
C VAL A 126 6.94 -13.56 -20.21
N GLN A 127 8.13 -13.51 -20.79
CA GLN A 127 8.84 -12.28 -21.16
C GLN A 127 8.14 -11.44 -22.25
N GLU A 128 7.21 -12.04 -23.01
CA GLU A 128 6.41 -11.35 -24.03
C GLU A 128 5.17 -10.67 -23.42
N VAL A 129 4.79 -11.02 -22.19
CA VAL A 129 3.82 -10.26 -21.40
C VAL A 129 4.55 -9.06 -20.80
N ARG A 130 4.30 -7.87 -21.37
CA ARG A 130 4.95 -6.61 -20.99
C ARG A 130 3.94 -5.59 -20.45
N SER A 131 4.36 -4.90 -19.40
CA SER A 131 3.63 -3.83 -18.73
C SER A 131 4.63 -2.78 -18.26
N ASP A 132 4.45 -1.53 -18.69
CA ASP A 132 5.32 -0.42 -18.28
C ASP A 132 5.12 -0.12 -16.80
N VAL A 133 3.86 -0.16 -16.32
CA VAL A 133 3.53 0.08 -14.91
C VAL A 133 4.16 -0.99 -14.01
N MET A 134 4.08 -2.27 -14.38
CA MET A 134 4.73 -3.34 -13.60
C MET A 134 6.25 -3.27 -13.71
N GLY A 135 6.77 -2.81 -14.85
CA GLY A 135 8.18 -2.47 -15.01
C GLY A 135 8.66 -1.42 -14.00
N ASP A 136 7.87 -0.36 -13.81
CA ASP A 136 8.12 0.68 -12.82
C ASP A 136 7.97 0.15 -11.38
N LEU A 137 6.93 -0.64 -11.09
CA LEU A 137 6.73 -1.24 -9.76
C LEU A 137 7.86 -2.20 -9.38
N ARG A 138 8.44 -2.92 -10.35
CA ARG A 138 9.64 -3.73 -10.16
C ARG A 138 10.82 -2.87 -9.66
N ILE A 139 11.00 -1.70 -10.27
CA ILE A 139 12.05 -0.75 -9.88
C ILE A 139 11.76 -0.25 -8.46
N LEU A 140 10.53 0.20 -8.18
CA LEU A 140 10.16 0.66 -6.83
C LEU A 140 10.38 -0.42 -5.77
N ARG A 141 9.95 -1.66 -6.01
CA ARG A 141 10.19 -2.79 -5.10
C ARG A 141 11.69 -2.95 -4.82
N ASN A 142 12.52 -2.92 -5.86
CA ASN A 142 13.96 -3.04 -5.69
C ASN A 142 14.53 -1.91 -4.84
N VAL A 143 14.10 -0.66 -5.08
CA VAL A 143 14.54 0.50 -4.31
C VAL A 143 14.09 0.40 -2.85
N ILE A 144 12.83 0.02 -2.60
CA ILE A 144 12.26 -0.16 -1.26
C ILE A 144 13.03 -1.23 -0.47
N LEU A 145 13.27 -2.40 -1.07
CA LEU A 145 13.86 -3.55 -0.37
C LEU A 145 15.39 -3.48 -0.26
N HIS A 146 16.08 -2.89 -1.24
CA HIS A 146 17.54 -3.03 -1.36
C HIS A 146 18.31 -1.71 -1.43
N ALA A 147 17.67 -0.57 -1.73
CA ALA A 147 18.35 0.72 -1.85
C ALA A 147 18.05 1.66 -0.67
N LYS A 148 17.72 1.10 0.50
CA LYS A 148 17.29 1.87 1.70
C LYS A 148 16.08 2.79 1.42
N GLY A 149 15.31 2.49 0.38
CA GLY A 149 14.21 3.32 -0.08
C GLY A 149 14.63 4.67 -0.67
N ILE A 150 15.84 4.83 -1.20
CA ILE A 150 16.30 6.08 -1.83
C ILE A 150 16.32 5.94 -3.36
N MET A 151 15.58 6.79 -4.07
CA MET A 151 15.45 6.77 -5.52
C MET A 151 16.67 7.43 -6.20
N ARG A 152 17.68 6.64 -6.54
CA ARG A 152 18.89 7.13 -7.21
C ARG A 152 18.67 7.36 -8.71
N ALA A 153 19.51 8.22 -9.31
CA ALA A 153 19.43 8.61 -10.72
C ALA A 153 19.47 7.42 -11.71
N ASP A 154 20.21 6.36 -11.39
CA ASP A 154 20.34 5.16 -12.23
C ASP A 154 19.03 4.35 -12.30
N LYS A 155 18.21 4.39 -11.24
CA LYS A 155 16.88 3.77 -11.20
C LYS A 155 15.79 4.71 -11.67
N HIS A 156 15.88 5.99 -11.34
CA HIS A 156 14.90 7.01 -11.71
C HIS A 156 14.78 7.14 -13.23
N LYS A 157 15.90 7.11 -13.95
CA LYS A 157 15.90 7.21 -15.42
C LYS A 157 15.14 6.09 -16.12
N ASP A 158 15.03 4.92 -15.47
CA ASP A 158 14.39 3.72 -16.02
C ASP A 158 12.87 3.72 -15.78
N LEU A 159 12.34 4.63 -14.94
CA LEU A 159 10.90 4.81 -14.73
C LEU A 159 10.23 5.43 -15.97
N GLN A 160 9.03 4.95 -16.29
CA GLN A 160 8.28 5.39 -17.46
C GLN A 160 6.98 6.11 -17.12
N LYS A 161 6.09 5.47 -16.36
CA LYS A 161 4.73 5.95 -16.05
C LYS A 161 4.66 6.72 -14.73
N ILE A 162 5.50 6.38 -13.77
CA ILE A 162 5.50 6.99 -12.43
C ILE A 162 6.72 7.87 -12.15
N LYS A 163 7.52 8.17 -13.18
CA LYS A 163 8.78 8.93 -13.05
C LYS A 163 8.59 10.27 -12.33
N ASP A 164 7.56 11.01 -12.70
CA ASP A 164 7.29 12.35 -12.15
C ASP A 164 6.77 12.33 -10.71
N LEU A 165 6.55 11.14 -10.12
CA LEU A 165 6.09 11.00 -8.74
C LEU A 165 7.23 10.96 -7.72
N PHE A 166 8.48 10.82 -8.18
CA PHE A 166 9.64 10.63 -7.31
C PHE A 166 10.79 11.54 -7.73
N GLY A 167 11.42 12.20 -6.75
CA GLY A 167 12.66 12.94 -6.96
C GLY A 167 13.89 12.04 -7.04
N ILE A 168 14.99 12.60 -7.57
CA ILE A 168 16.29 11.94 -7.61
C ILE A 168 17.01 12.17 -6.28
N ASP A 169 17.64 11.11 -5.76
CA ASP A 169 18.34 11.04 -4.48
C ASP A 169 17.45 11.36 -3.27
N GLU A 170 16.14 11.25 -3.44
CA GLU A 170 15.14 11.44 -2.39
C GLU A 170 14.64 10.08 -1.86
N PRO A 171 14.26 10.01 -0.57
CA PRO A 171 13.54 8.87 -0.05
C PRO A 171 12.21 8.68 -0.78
N ILE A 172 11.86 7.43 -1.09
CA ILE A 172 10.52 7.07 -1.56
C ILE A 172 9.52 7.45 -0.47
N HIS A 173 8.73 8.46 -0.82
CA HIS A 173 7.58 8.93 -0.06
C HIS A 173 6.31 8.63 -0.86
N LEU A 174 5.38 7.94 -0.22
CA LEU A 174 4.13 7.44 -0.81
C LEU A 174 2.96 8.01 -0.01
N PRO A 175 2.66 9.32 -0.12
CA PRO A 175 1.43 9.86 0.42
C PRO A 175 0.23 9.27 -0.34
N TYR A 176 -0.96 9.40 0.26
CA TYR A 176 -2.24 9.00 -0.35
C TYR A 176 -2.34 9.29 -1.85
N GLU A 177 -2.05 10.52 -2.29
CA GLU A 177 -2.18 10.92 -3.71
C GLU A 177 -1.29 10.10 -4.65
N VAL A 178 -0.06 9.80 -4.22
CA VAL A 178 0.89 8.99 -5.01
C VAL A 178 0.41 7.54 -5.06
N MET A 179 -0.02 6.97 -3.93
CA MET A 179 -0.57 5.62 -3.89
C MET A 179 -1.83 5.48 -4.75
N HIS A 180 -2.75 6.45 -4.66
CA HIS A 180 -3.97 6.48 -5.45
C HIS A 180 -3.67 6.52 -6.95
N LYS A 181 -2.74 7.39 -7.37
CA LYS A 181 -2.29 7.46 -8.76
C LYS A 181 -1.67 6.14 -9.25
N ILE A 182 -0.89 5.45 -8.40
CA ILE A 182 -0.34 4.14 -8.74
C ILE A 182 -1.45 3.10 -8.93
N PHE A 183 -2.45 3.05 -8.04
CA PHE A 183 -3.58 2.12 -8.19
C PHE A 183 -4.36 2.37 -9.49
N ILE A 184 -4.58 3.64 -9.85
CA ILE A 184 -5.20 4.00 -11.12
C ILE A 184 -4.36 3.49 -12.28
N LEU A 185 -3.06 3.78 -12.31
CA LEU A 185 -2.18 3.35 -13.41
C LEU A 185 -2.15 1.83 -13.57
N VAL A 186 -2.17 1.06 -12.48
CA VAL A 186 -2.26 -0.40 -12.53
C VAL A 186 -3.59 -0.85 -13.16
N LYS A 187 -4.70 -0.26 -12.73
CA LYS A 187 -6.04 -0.54 -13.28
C LYS A 187 -6.15 -0.19 -14.77
N GLN A 188 -5.62 0.96 -15.17
CA GLN A 188 -5.57 1.41 -16.56
C GLN A 188 -4.74 0.46 -17.43
N ASP A 189 -3.60 -0.02 -16.93
CA ASP A 189 -2.77 -0.96 -17.67
C ASP A 189 -3.46 -2.33 -17.84
N CYS A 190 -4.21 -2.78 -16.83
CA CYS A 190 -5.05 -3.97 -16.93
C CYS A 190 -6.15 -3.80 -18.01
N ALA A 191 -6.82 -2.65 -18.03
CA ALA A 191 -7.82 -2.35 -19.05
C ALA A 191 -7.23 -2.31 -20.46
N ARG A 192 -6.05 -1.69 -20.62
CA ARG A 192 -5.29 -1.68 -21.89
C ARG A 192 -4.99 -3.10 -22.36
N MET A 193 -4.57 -3.98 -21.46
CA MET A 193 -4.31 -5.39 -21.78
C MET A 193 -5.59 -6.13 -22.19
N LEU A 194 -6.72 -5.88 -21.52
CA LEU A 194 -8.03 -6.43 -21.89
C LEU A 194 -8.49 -5.96 -23.27
N TYR A 195 -8.39 -4.67 -23.57
CA TYR A 195 -8.83 -4.11 -24.86
C TYR A 195 -8.01 -4.68 -26.00
N LYS A 196 -6.69 -4.77 -25.82
CA LYS A 196 -5.80 -5.40 -26.78
C LYS A 196 -6.15 -6.88 -27.00
N TRP A 197 -6.51 -7.60 -25.95
CA TRP A 197 -6.93 -9.01 -26.05
C TRP A 197 -8.26 -9.17 -26.79
N LEU A 198 -9.23 -8.29 -26.53
CA LEU A 198 -10.54 -8.32 -27.16
C LEU A 198 -10.55 -7.75 -28.59
N GLY A 199 -9.43 -7.21 -29.08
CA GLY A 199 -9.35 -6.57 -30.39
C GLY A 199 -10.18 -5.28 -30.50
N VAL A 200 -10.40 -4.59 -29.37
CA VAL A 200 -11.19 -3.36 -29.35
C VAL A 200 -10.29 -2.19 -29.72
N GLU A 201 -10.43 -1.70 -30.96
CA GLU A 201 -9.65 -0.55 -31.47
C GLU A 201 -10.36 0.79 -31.25
N ASN A 202 -11.70 0.81 -31.21
CA ASN A 202 -12.53 2.01 -31.06
C ASN A 202 -13.50 1.89 -29.87
N ALA A 203 -12.96 1.73 -28.67
CA ALA A 203 -13.78 1.76 -27.45
C ALA A 203 -14.38 3.16 -27.25
N SER A 204 -15.60 3.24 -26.72
CA SER A 204 -16.25 4.50 -26.36
C SER A 204 -15.59 5.22 -25.17
N VAL A 205 -14.72 4.50 -24.43
CA VAL A 205 -13.91 5.01 -23.32
C VAL A 205 -12.50 4.45 -23.52
N GLN A 206 -11.48 5.32 -23.50
CA GLN A 206 -10.09 4.89 -23.61
C GLN A 206 -9.54 4.43 -22.25
N PRO A 207 -8.58 3.49 -22.18
CA PRO A 207 -7.99 3.05 -20.93
C PRO A 207 -7.46 4.19 -20.05
N GLU A 208 -6.93 5.25 -20.66
CA GLU A 208 -6.38 6.43 -19.99
C GLU A 208 -7.48 7.29 -19.32
N GLU A 209 -8.72 7.18 -19.78
CA GLU A 209 -9.89 7.89 -19.23
C GLU A 209 -10.49 7.16 -18.02
N ILE A 210 -10.01 5.95 -17.74
CA ILE A 210 -10.46 5.15 -16.60
C ILE A 210 -9.84 5.73 -15.31
N VAL A 211 -10.67 6.39 -14.52
CA VAL A 211 -10.33 6.87 -13.17
C VAL A 211 -10.74 5.88 -12.08
N ASP A 212 -11.70 4.99 -12.36
CA ASP A 212 -12.05 3.86 -11.48
C ASP A 212 -12.67 2.69 -12.29
N LEU A 213 -12.48 1.45 -11.81
CA LEU A 213 -13.01 0.23 -12.41
C LEU A 213 -13.82 -0.56 -11.37
N ALA A 214 -15.14 -0.46 -11.48
CA ALA A 214 -16.07 -1.40 -10.87
C ALA A 214 -16.57 -2.37 -11.95
N ILE A 215 -15.97 -3.57 -12.03
CA ILE A 215 -16.43 -4.60 -12.95
C ILE A 215 -17.59 -5.35 -12.27
N GLN A 216 -18.83 -4.97 -12.60
CA GLN A 216 -20.00 -5.74 -12.19
C GLN A 216 -20.16 -6.99 -13.07
N LYS A 217 -20.29 -8.16 -12.43
CA LYS A 217 -20.78 -9.36 -13.11
C LYS A 217 -22.26 -9.15 -13.43
N PHE A 218 -22.60 -8.94 -14.70
CA PHE A 218 -23.99 -9.08 -15.13
C PHE A 218 -24.38 -10.56 -15.01
N ASN A 219 -25.11 -10.91 -13.95
CA ASN A 219 -25.85 -12.16 -13.94
C ASN A 219 -26.96 -12.05 -14.99
N SER A 220 -26.70 -12.52 -16.21
CA SER A 220 -27.73 -12.74 -17.22
C SER A 220 -28.57 -13.97 -16.84
N ALA A 221 -29.29 -13.87 -15.73
CA ALA A 221 -30.27 -14.85 -15.28
C ALA A 221 -31.55 -14.12 -14.83
N ARG A 222 -32.16 -13.40 -15.78
CA ARG A 222 -33.61 -13.18 -15.80
C ARG A 222 -34.10 -13.37 -17.22
N LYS A 223 -34.53 -14.60 -17.50
CA LYS A 223 -35.54 -14.88 -18.53
C LYS A 223 -36.72 -15.52 -17.81
N ALA A 224 -37.90 -14.95 -18.09
CA ALA A 224 -39.23 -15.22 -17.55
C ALA A 224 -39.47 -14.71 -16.12
#